data_AF-A0A4Y8QYD6-F1
#
_entry.id   AF-A0A4Y8QYD6-F1
#
_cell.length_a   1.000
_cell.length_b   1.000
_cell.length_c   1.000
_cell.angle_alpha   90.00
_cell.angle_beta   90.00
_cell.angle_gamma   90.00
#
_symmetry.space_group_name_H-M   'P 1'
#
loop_
_entity.id
_entity.type
_entity.pdbx_description
1 polymer ?
#
loop_
_entity_poly.entity_id
_entity_poly.type
_entity_poly.pdbx_seq_one_letter_code
_entity_poly.pdbx_strand_id
1 'polypeptide(L)'
;MTSILATLTVSTAAERDVLPAGTVVRSASGTIAGRFDATVGVVLGDERPFPWTNLELPLTILHHPELDVPEITRAARAATASSAVRAAADRVAAWPDDAAVPVGAVRALLEEFADDLEREGAGRD
;
A
#
# COMPACT_ATOMS: atom_id res chain seq x y z
N MET A 1 -5.37 -12.39 17.16
CA MET A 1 -5.76 -12.26 15.73
C MET A 1 -5.30 -10.90 15.22
N THR A 2 -4.00 -10.73 14.99
CA THR A 2 -3.46 -9.48 14.46
C THR A 2 -3.15 -9.71 12.98
N SER A 3 -4.18 -9.57 12.12
CA SER A 3 -3.94 -9.53 10.69
C SER A 3 -3.21 -8.24 10.35
N ILE A 4 -1.96 -8.38 9.91
CA ILE A 4 -1.20 -7.33 9.24
C ILE A 4 -1.92 -7.05 7.91
N LEU A 5 -2.80 -6.06 7.90
CA LEU A 5 -3.46 -5.60 6.68
C LEU A 5 -2.45 -4.81 5.87
N ALA A 6 -1.84 -5.50 4.90
CA ALA A 6 -1.23 -4.82 3.79
C ALA A 6 -2.29 -3.87 3.21
N THR A 7 -1.94 -2.59 3.18
CA THR A 7 -2.85 -1.50 2.83
C THR A 7 -2.57 -1.06 1.41
N LEU A 8 -3.57 -1.12 0.52
CA LEU A 8 -3.40 -0.68 -0.86
C LEU A 8 -3.35 0.86 -0.87
N THR A 9 -2.24 1.41 -1.36
CA THR A 9 -1.97 2.85 -1.30
C THR A 9 -2.05 3.47 -2.70
N VAL A 10 -2.77 4.57 -2.81
CA VAL A 10 -2.85 5.42 -4.00
C VAL A 10 -2.02 6.67 -3.75
N SER A 11 -1.02 6.93 -4.59
CA SER A 11 -0.04 8.00 -4.37
C SER A 11 -0.14 9.12 -5.38
N THR A 12 -0.95 8.96 -6.43
CA THR A 12 -1.10 9.96 -7.50
C THR A 12 -2.54 10.41 -7.67
N ALA A 13 -2.70 11.63 -8.20
CA ALA A 13 -4.02 12.17 -8.51
C ALA A 13 -4.72 11.36 -9.60
N ALA A 14 -3.97 10.92 -10.62
CA ALA A 14 -4.51 10.10 -11.71
C ALA A 14 -5.09 8.78 -11.20
N GLU A 15 -4.37 8.07 -10.32
CA GLU A 15 -4.87 6.84 -9.69
C GLU A 15 -6.11 7.10 -8.83
N ARG A 16 -6.13 8.18 -8.04
CA ARG A 16 -7.29 8.57 -7.23
C ARG A 16 -8.51 8.83 -8.10
N ASP A 17 -8.33 9.51 -9.22
CA ASP A 17 -9.42 10.01 -10.06
C ASP A 17 -10.08 8.88 -10.87
N VAL A 18 -9.41 7.74 -11.06
CA VAL A 18 -9.97 6.55 -11.73
C VAL A 18 -10.62 5.53 -10.79
N LEU A 19 -10.56 5.71 -9.47
CA LEU A 19 -11.21 4.80 -8.51
C LEU A 19 -12.72 4.64 -8.78
N PRO A 20 -13.31 3.45 -8.70
CA PRO A 20 -14.74 3.31 -8.93
C PRO A 20 -15.57 3.98 -7.82
N ALA A 21 -16.79 4.41 -8.16
CA ALA A 21 -17.79 4.81 -7.17
C ALA A 21 -18.07 3.66 -6.20
N GLY A 22 -18.24 3.95 -4.91
CA GLY A 22 -18.31 2.95 -3.83
C GLY A 22 -16.98 2.69 -3.13
N THR A 23 -15.84 3.17 -3.66
CA THR A 23 -14.54 3.03 -2.99
C THR A 23 -14.50 3.84 -1.69
N VAL A 24 -14.01 3.25 -0.60
CA VAL A 24 -13.76 3.95 0.67
C VAL A 24 -12.27 4.06 0.91
N VAL A 25 -11.79 5.26 1.23
CA VAL A 25 -10.36 5.54 1.45
C VAL A 25 -10.13 6.34 2.72
N ARG A 26 -8.92 6.27 3.26
CA ARG A 26 -8.38 7.17 4.27
C ARG A 26 -7.26 8.01 3.65
N SER A 27 -7.34 9.34 3.76
CA SER A 27 -6.29 10.25 3.29
C SER A 27 -5.10 10.34 4.24
N ALA A 28 -4.02 10.98 3.79
CA ALA A 28 -2.86 11.32 4.62
C ALA A 28 -3.22 12.23 5.80
N SER A 29 -4.16 13.16 5.61
CA SER A 29 -4.73 13.99 6.68
C SER A 29 -5.61 13.23 7.68
N GLY A 30 -5.89 11.95 7.42
CA GLY A 30 -6.73 11.10 8.26
C GLY A 30 -8.23 11.18 7.96
N THR A 31 -8.65 11.96 6.96
CA THR A 31 -10.04 11.99 6.49
C THR A 31 -10.42 10.64 5.90
N ILE A 32 -11.57 10.09 6.32
CA ILE A 32 -12.13 8.89 5.71
C ILE A 32 -13.26 9.31 4.78
N ALA A 33 -13.15 8.99 3.50
CA ALA A 33 -14.12 9.38 2.49
C ALA A 33 -14.54 8.19 1.61
N GLY A 34 -15.83 8.13 1.30
CA GLY A 34 -16.41 7.23 0.31
C GLY A 34 -16.60 7.96 -1.02
N ARG A 35 -16.22 7.35 -2.13
CA ARG A 35 -16.47 7.89 -3.48
C ARG A 35 -17.94 7.65 -3.82
N PHE A 36 -18.68 8.72 -4.10
CA PHE A 36 -20.08 8.64 -4.47
C PHE A 36 -20.24 8.60 -6.00
N ASP A 37 -19.51 9.46 -6.71
CA ASP A 37 -19.51 9.52 -8.17
C ASP A 37 -18.12 9.90 -8.73
N ALA A 38 -18.06 10.28 -10.01
CA ALA A 38 -16.83 10.66 -10.69
C ALA A 38 -16.14 11.91 -10.08
N THR A 39 -16.89 12.79 -9.44
CA THR A 39 -16.46 14.13 -8.98
C THR A 39 -16.57 14.32 -7.48
N VAL A 40 -17.52 13.66 -6.83
CA VAL A 40 -17.93 13.88 -5.44
C VAL A 40 -17.73 12.61 -4.62
N GLY A 41 -17.31 12.80 -3.38
CA GLY A 41 -17.37 11.81 -2.32
C GLY A 41 -18.16 12.32 -1.11
N VAL A 42 -18.23 11.49 -0.08
CA VAL A 42 -18.82 11.80 1.22
C VAL A 42 -17.78 11.49 2.29
N VAL A 43 -17.59 12.39 3.25
CA VAL A 43 -16.73 12.12 4.40
C VAL A 43 -17.53 11.31 5.43
N LEU A 44 -17.02 10.17 5.88
CA LEU A 44 -17.73 9.39 6.88
C LEU A 44 -17.82 10.18 8.20
N GLY A 45 -19.06 10.43 8.65
CA GLY A 45 -19.35 11.30 9.79
C GLY A 45 -19.75 12.74 9.42
N ASP A 46 -19.69 13.11 8.14
CA ASP A 46 -20.22 14.37 7.61
C ASP A 46 -21.07 14.08 6.36
N GLU A 47 -22.38 14.33 6.44
CA GLU A 47 -23.32 14.02 5.35
C GLU A 47 -23.20 14.98 4.15
N ARG A 48 -22.29 15.97 4.21
CA ARG A 48 -22.10 16.93 3.13
C ARG A 48 -21.25 16.35 1.99
N PRO A 49 -21.63 16.65 0.72
CA PRO A 49 -20.77 16.39 -0.43
C PRO A 49 -19.37 17.00 -0.25
N PHE A 50 -18.35 16.20 -0.55
CA PHE A 50 -16.95 16.59 -0.49
C PHE A 50 -16.32 16.44 -1.89
N PRO A 51 -15.61 17.45 -2.43
CA PRO A 51 -14.91 17.31 -3.70
C PRO A 51 -13.84 16.22 -3.62
N TRP A 52 -13.97 15.15 -4.40
CA TRP A 52 -13.08 13.99 -4.34
C TRP A 52 -11.61 14.38 -4.57
N THR A 53 -11.39 15.38 -5.44
CA THR A 53 -10.07 15.90 -5.79
C THR A 53 -9.34 16.60 -4.65
N ASN A 54 -10.03 16.93 -3.55
CA ASN A 54 -9.44 17.59 -2.40
C ASN A 54 -8.84 16.59 -1.39
N LEU A 55 -8.98 15.29 -1.61
CA LEU A 55 -8.37 14.30 -0.74
C LEU A 55 -6.84 14.35 -0.83
N GLU A 56 -6.21 14.50 0.34
CA GLU A 56 -4.76 14.53 0.47
C GLU A 56 -4.15 13.14 0.24
N LEU A 57 -3.25 13.07 -0.74
CA LEU A 57 -2.48 11.87 -1.04
C LEU A 57 -1.34 11.69 0.00
N PRO A 58 -0.87 10.46 0.26
CA PRO A 58 -1.41 9.20 -0.26
C PRO A 58 -2.77 8.83 0.35
N LEU A 59 -3.57 8.08 -0.40
CA LEU A 59 -4.80 7.47 0.07
C LEU A 59 -4.55 6.00 0.39
N THR A 60 -5.12 5.55 1.48
CA THR A 60 -5.23 4.16 1.89
C THR A 60 -6.60 3.64 1.50
N ILE A 61 -6.68 2.62 0.65
CA ILE A 61 -7.98 2.01 0.31
C ILE A 61 -8.43 1.11 1.46
N LEU A 62 -9.61 1.42 2.01
CA LEU A 62 -10.29 0.64 3.04
C LEU A 62 -11.31 -0.34 2.42
N HIS A 63 -11.95 0.05 1.32
CA HIS A 63 -12.88 -0.79 0.57
C HIS A 63 -12.82 -0.43 -0.92
N HIS A 64 -12.85 -1.44 -1.77
CA HIS A 64 -12.95 -1.30 -3.22
C HIS A 64 -14.13 -2.17 -3.70
N PRO A 65 -15.08 -1.62 -4.47
CA PRO A 65 -16.34 -2.31 -4.81
C PRO A 65 -16.14 -3.52 -5.74
N GLU A 66 -15.06 -3.52 -6.52
CA GLU A 66 -14.79 -4.56 -7.52
C GLU A 66 -13.72 -5.57 -7.06
N LEU A 67 -13.05 -5.33 -5.93
CA LEU A 67 -12.02 -6.22 -5.41
C LEU A 67 -12.54 -6.86 -4.13
N ASP A 68 -12.56 -8.20 -4.10
CA ASP A 68 -12.83 -8.91 -2.86
C ASP A 68 -11.69 -8.68 -1.86
N VAL A 69 -12.01 -8.76 -0.56
CA VAL A 69 -11.06 -8.55 0.56
C VAL A 69 -9.73 -9.33 0.41
N PRO A 70 -9.72 -10.60 -0.06
CA PRO A 70 -8.48 -11.33 -0.30
C PRO A 70 -7.63 -10.72 -1.43
N GLU A 71 -8.24 -10.16 -2.47
CA GLU A 71 -7.53 -9.54 -3.59
C GLU A 71 -6.95 -8.18 -3.20
N ILE A 72 -7.68 -7.37 -2.43
CA ILE A 72 -7.16 -6.12 -1.87
C ILE A 72 -5.92 -6.40 -1.02
N THR A 73 -5.98 -7.43 -0.17
CA THR A 73 -4.85 -7.85 0.67
C THR A 73 -3.66 -8.29 -0.17
N ARG A 74 -3.89 -9.06 -1.24
CA ARG A 74 -2.82 -9.53 -2.14
C ARG A 74 -2.18 -8.38 -2.91
N ALA A 75 -2.98 -7.49 -3.49
CA ALA A 75 -2.52 -6.32 -4.23
C ALA A 75 -1.72 -5.37 -3.32
N ALA A 76 -2.19 -5.17 -2.10
CA ALA A 76 -1.46 -4.39 -1.12
C ALA A 76 -0.13 -5.02 -0.70
N ARG A 77 -0.07 -6.35 -0.52
CA ARG A 77 1.20 -7.06 -0.26
C ARG A 77 2.17 -6.89 -1.43
N ALA A 78 1.69 -6.99 -2.66
CA ALA A 78 2.51 -6.77 -3.86
C ALA A 78 3.02 -5.32 -3.95
N ALA A 79 2.21 -4.33 -3.58
CA ALA A 79 2.60 -2.92 -3.53
C ALA A 79 3.67 -2.67 -2.46
N THR A 80 3.49 -3.23 -1.25
CA THR A 80 4.51 -3.16 -0.18
C THR A 80 5.81 -3.81 -0.61
N ALA A 81 5.76 -4.99 -1.24
CA ALA A 81 6.94 -5.67 -1.78
C ALA A 81 7.65 -4.83 -2.85
N SER A 82 6.91 -4.22 -3.78
CA SER A 82 7.49 -3.32 -4.80
C SER A 82 8.15 -2.09 -4.18
N SER A 83 7.53 -1.49 -3.15
CA SER A 83 8.13 -0.35 -2.43
C SER A 83 9.40 -0.75 -1.70
N ALA A 84 9.43 -1.94 -1.08
CA ALA A 84 10.62 -2.47 -0.41
C ALA A 84 11.74 -2.75 -1.41
N VAL A 85 11.43 -3.34 -2.56
CA VAL A 85 12.38 -3.57 -3.65
C VAL A 85 12.94 -2.25 -4.18
N ARG A 86 12.09 -1.22 -4.38
CA ARG A 86 12.54 0.11 -4.80
C ARG A 86 13.47 0.74 -3.76
N ALA A 87 13.10 0.70 -2.47
CA ALA A 87 13.96 1.20 -1.40
C ALA A 87 15.29 0.46 -1.31
N ALA A 88 15.30 -0.86 -1.55
CA ALA A 88 16.53 -1.65 -1.63
C ALA A 88 17.38 -1.23 -2.84
N ALA A 89 16.75 -1.03 -4.01
CA ALA A 89 17.44 -0.56 -5.21
C ALA A 89 18.05 0.84 -5.03
N ASP A 90 17.32 1.78 -4.40
CA ASP A 90 17.84 3.11 -4.09
C ASP A 90 19.04 3.05 -3.13
N ARG A 91 18.99 2.15 -2.14
CA ARG A 91 20.13 1.89 -1.23
C ARG A 91 21.34 1.30 -1.95
N VAL A 92 21.11 0.40 -2.92
CA VAL A 92 22.18 -0.16 -3.75
C VAL A 92 22.78 0.90 -4.67
N ALA A 93 21.94 1.77 -5.26
CA ALA A 93 22.41 2.87 -6.11
C ALA A 93 23.20 3.94 -5.35
N ALA A 94 22.91 4.12 -4.06
CA ALA A 94 23.67 5.00 -3.18
C ALA A 94 24.96 4.36 -2.63
N TRP A 95 25.25 3.10 -2.99
CA TRP A 95 26.44 2.39 -2.52
C TRP A 95 27.68 2.89 -3.28
N PRO A 96 28.78 3.26 -2.59
CA PRO A 96 29.99 3.72 -3.25
C PRO A 96 30.64 2.60 -4.09
N ASP A 97 30.97 2.90 -5.35
CA ASP A 97 31.48 1.93 -6.36
C ASP A 97 32.74 1.15 -5.93
N ASP A 98 33.51 1.68 -4.97
CA ASP A 98 34.75 1.09 -4.44
C ASP A 98 34.56 0.25 -3.17
N ALA A 99 33.35 0.26 -2.57
CA ALA A 99 33.04 -0.58 -1.43
C ALA A 99 32.67 -1.98 -1.90
N ALA A 100 33.58 -2.95 -1.70
CA ALA A 100 33.31 -4.37 -1.94
C ALA A 100 31.97 -4.77 -1.30
N VAL A 101 30.99 -5.11 -2.13
CA VAL A 101 29.70 -5.63 -1.65
C VAL A 101 30.02 -6.88 -0.82
N PRO A 102 29.77 -6.89 0.50
CA PRO A 102 29.97 -8.08 1.28
C PRO A 102 28.83 -9.02 0.88
N VAL A 103 29.11 -9.93 -0.06
CA VAL A 103 28.17 -10.93 -0.54
C VAL A 103 27.54 -11.68 0.63
N GLY A 104 28.26 -11.83 1.74
CA GLY A 104 27.73 -12.35 3.01
C GLY A 104 26.61 -11.50 3.63
N ALA A 105 26.69 -10.18 3.59
CA ALA A 105 25.64 -9.29 4.10
C ALA A 105 24.38 -9.31 3.22
N VAL A 106 24.55 -9.34 1.90
CA VAL A 106 23.42 -9.48 0.96
C VAL A 106 22.76 -10.85 1.12
N ARG A 107 23.56 -11.92 1.27
CA ARG A 107 23.04 -13.27 1.49
C ARG A 107 22.30 -13.40 2.82
N ALA A 108 22.84 -12.83 3.90
CA ALA A 108 22.19 -12.83 5.21
C ALA A 108 20.82 -12.11 5.18
N LEU A 109 20.73 -11.00 4.44
CA LEU A 109 19.49 -10.23 4.32
C LEU A 109 18.44 -10.97 3.46
N LEU A 110 18.88 -11.73 2.44
CA LEU A 110 18.01 -12.62 1.66
C LEU A 110 17.56 -13.85 2.45
N GLU A 111 18.43 -14.42 3.27
CA GLU A 111 18.12 -15.53 4.18
C GLU A 111 17.10 -15.08 5.24
N GLU A 112 17.28 -13.91 5.86
CA GLU A 112 16.31 -13.31 6.81
C GLU A 112 14.93 -13.11 6.18
N PHE A 113 14.89 -12.58 4.94
CA PHE A 113 13.64 -12.38 4.21
C PHE A 113 12.92 -13.69 3.85
N ALA A 114 13.68 -14.76 3.55
CA ALA A 114 13.13 -16.08 3.26
C ALA A 114 12.56 -16.73 4.54
N ASP A 115 13.28 -16.59 5.66
CA ASP A 115 12.88 -17.08 6.98
C ASP A 115 11.58 -16.44 7.47
N ASP A 116 11.40 -15.14 7.26
CA ASP A 116 10.16 -14.43 7.59
C ASP A 116 8.99 -14.89 6.73
N LEU A 117 9.20 -15.13 5.43
CA LEU A 117 8.17 -15.68 4.55
C LEU A 117 7.75 -17.11 4.95
N GLU A 118 8.68 -17.93 5.41
CA GLU A 118 8.40 -19.29 5.89
C GLU A 118 7.67 -19.29 7.24
N ARG A 119 8.04 -18.42 8.18
CA ARG A 119 7.31 -18.25 9.46
C ARG A 119 5.88 -17.76 9.25
N GLU A 120 5.65 -16.88 8.29
CA GLU A 120 4.30 -16.43 7.94
C GLU A 120 3.45 -17.52 7.26
N GLY A 121 4.10 -18.47 6.55
CA GLY A 121 3.43 -19.63 5.94
C GLY A 121 3.04 -20.72 6.94
N ALA A 122 3.85 -20.95 7.97
CA ALA A 122 3.66 -22.02 8.95
C ALA A 122 2.65 -21.72 10.06
N GLY A 123 2.14 -20.48 10.16
CA GLY A 123 1.18 -20.05 11.19
C GLY A 123 -0.31 -20.18 10.82
N ARG A 124 -0.64 -20.84 9.71
CA ARG A 124 -2.01 -21.13 9.28
C ARG A 124 -2.27 -22.64 9.29
N ASP A 125 -2.46 -23.19 10.48
CA ASP A 125 -3.23 -24.41 10.73
C ASP A 125 -4.17 -24.16 11.93
#